data_AF-A0A811SL77-F1
#
_entry.id   AF-A0A811SL77-F1
#
_cell.length_a   1.000
_cell.length_b   1.000
_cell.length_c   1.000
_cell.angle_alpha   90.00
_cell.angle_beta   90.00
_cell.angle_gamma   90.00
#
_symmetry.space_group_name_H-M   'P 1'
#
loop_
_entity.id
_entity.type
_entity.pdbx_description
1 polymer ?
#
loop_
_entity_poly.entity_id
_entity_poly.type
_entity_poly.pdbx_seq_one_letter_code
_entity_poly.pdbx_strand_id
1 'polypeptide(L)'
;MDSICSDARCLQKLICCPSLSRLPQRVSSLVSLAHLSIGVTKIKQEELCILGGMPSLLYVSLISSEAPGDRLTIGRQLFCCLKEFVFRTKGIGGLRMVCEREAMPMLKSFNLEFNAEESESDMGFEFSFEHLASLEQLSIDIYCYGATRSRVEAAEAAIKNTANIHPGRPTLQIKRWSEDLMVEDKDEKETWLKDYTARV
;
A
#
# COMPACT_ATOMS: atom_id res chain seq x y z
N MET A 1 -4.82 -26.26 31.79
CA MET A 1 -4.48 -24.99 32.47
C MET A 1 -4.85 -23.91 31.50
N ASP A 2 -6.14 -23.59 31.53
CA ASP A 2 -6.87 -22.83 30.55
C ASP A 2 -7.28 -21.52 31.21
N SER A 3 -6.68 -20.39 30.84
CA SER A 3 -7.19 -19.08 31.29
C SER A 3 -6.64 -17.86 30.52
N ILE A 4 -6.50 -17.96 29.19
CA ILE A 4 -6.21 -16.76 28.37
C ILE A 4 -7.27 -16.56 27.25
N CYS A 5 -8.29 -17.43 27.14
CA CYS A 5 -9.17 -17.48 25.97
C CYS A 5 -10.50 -16.70 26.09
N SER A 6 -10.83 -16.13 27.24
CA SER A 6 -12.11 -15.40 27.43
C SER A 6 -12.02 -13.90 27.16
N ASP A 7 -10.85 -13.27 27.33
CA ASP A 7 -10.72 -11.80 27.28
C ASP A 7 -10.43 -11.25 25.88
N ALA A 8 -9.88 -12.07 24.97
CA ALA A 8 -9.50 -11.61 23.64
C ALA A 8 -10.69 -11.31 22.71
N ARG A 9 -11.90 -11.84 23.00
CA ARG A 9 -13.07 -11.64 22.13
C ARG A 9 -13.66 -10.24 22.20
N CYS A 10 -13.38 -9.50 23.27
CA CYS A 10 -13.80 -8.11 23.44
C CYS A 10 -12.71 -7.11 23.01
N LEU A 11 -11.57 -7.60 22.51
CA LEU A 11 -10.46 -6.74 22.13
C LEU A 11 -10.84 -5.91 20.90
N GLN A 12 -11.06 -4.61 21.11
CA GLN A 12 -11.42 -3.66 20.05
C GLN A 12 -10.21 -3.02 19.37
N LYS A 13 -9.05 -3.04 20.02
CA LYS A 13 -7.82 -2.41 19.53
C LYS A 13 -6.63 -3.34 19.73
N LEU A 14 -5.91 -3.61 18.65
CA LEU A 14 -4.67 -4.40 18.66
C LEU A 14 -3.59 -3.60 17.93
N ILE A 15 -2.46 -3.40 18.61
CA ILE A 15 -1.25 -2.79 18.04
C ILE A 15 -0.11 -3.80 18.18
N CYS A 16 0.48 -4.20 17.06
CA CYS A 16 1.62 -5.10 17.02
C CYS A 16 2.72 -4.48 16.15
N CYS A 17 3.75 -3.93 16.79
CA CYS A 17 4.82 -3.17 16.14
C CYS A 17 6.12 -3.93 15.80
N PRO A 18 6.45 -5.15 16.28
CA PRO A 18 7.53 -5.90 15.66
C PRO A 18 7.05 -6.47 14.31
N SER A 19 7.90 -6.41 13.27
CA SER A 19 7.61 -7.03 11.98
C SER A 19 7.47 -8.54 12.17
N LEU A 20 6.23 -9.02 12.18
CA LEU A 20 5.97 -10.44 12.27
C LEU A 20 6.33 -11.09 10.95
N SER A 21 6.97 -12.27 11.02
CA SER A 21 7.28 -13.04 9.81
C SER A 21 6.01 -13.45 9.04
N ARG A 22 4.89 -13.57 9.74
CA ARG A 22 3.54 -13.87 9.21
C ARG A 22 2.47 -13.25 10.09
N LEU A 23 1.28 -13.01 9.55
CA LEU A 23 0.10 -12.71 10.38
C LEU A 23 -0.18 -13.87 11.33
N PRO A 24 -0.37 -13.62 12.65
CA PRO A 24 -0.79 -14.66 13.57
C PRO A 24 -2.20 -15.12 13.19
N GLN A 25 -2.40 -16.43 13.02
CA GLN A 25 -3.72 -17.03 12.78
C GLN A 25 -4.76 -16.64 13.85
N ARG A 26 -4.30 -16.20 15.04
CA ARG A 26 -5.19 -15.76 16.11
C ARG A 26 -5.81 -14.38 15.86
N VAL A 27 -5.25 -13.53 15.00
CA VAL A 27 -5.83 -12.20 14.72
C VAL A 27 -7.21 -12.33 14.07
N SER A 28 -7.43 -13.35 13.23
CA SER A 28 -8.73 -13.60 12.60
C SER A 28 -9.81 -14.10 13.57
N SER A 29 -9.43 -14.58 14.76
CA SER A 29 -10.37 -15.00 15.80
C SER A 29 -10.96 -13.83 16.61
N LEU A 30 -10.44 -12.62 16.42
CA LEU A 30 -10.84 -11.39 17.12
C LEU A 30 -12.01 -10.71 16.39
N VAL A 31 -13.19 -11.33 16.46
CA VAL A 31 -14.38 -10.89 15.70
C VAL A 31 -14.87 -9.47 16.03
N SER A 32 -14.55 -8.95 17.22
CA SER A 32 -14.92 -7.60 17.66
C SER A 32 -13.79 -6.57 17.50
N LEU A 33 -12.70 -6.93 16.82
CA LEU A 33 -11.58 -6.03 16.59
C LEU A 33 -12.01 -4.91 15.63
N ALA A 34 -11.93 -3.67 16.11
CA ALA A 34 -12.30 -2.49 15.35
C ALA A 34 -11.07 -1.73 14.81
N HIS A 35 -9.95 -1.76 15.53
CA HIS A 35 -8.73 -1.05 15.19
C HIS A 35 -7.55 -2.02 15.20
N LEU A 36 -6.92 -2.20 14.05
CA LEU A 36 -5.74 -3.03 13.91
C LEU A 36 -4.57 -2.19 13.41
N SER A 37 -3.44 -2.25 14.10
CA SER A 37 -2.16 -1.78 13.60
C SER A 37 -1.15 -2.91 13.68
N ILE A 38 -0.57 -3.32 12.56
CA ILE A 38 0.29 -4.49 12.49
C ILE A 38 1.45 -4.30 11.51
N GLY A 39 2.64 -4.69 11.96
CA GLY A 39 3.84 -4.81 11.13
C GLY A 39 4.04 -6.25 10.67
N VAL A 40 4.33 -6.44 9.39
CA VAL A 40 4.74 -7.73 8.80
C VAL A 40 6.02 -7.56 7.99
N THR A 41 6.79 -8.64 7.86
CA THR A 41 7.96 -8.64 6.97
C THR A 41 7.53 -8.44 5.53
N LYS A 42 6.61 -9.28 5.04
CA LYS A 42 6.10 -9.23 3.68
C LYS A 42 4.65 -9.67 3.66
N ILE A 43 3.75 -8.80 3.23
CA ILE A 43 2.33 -9.14 3.12
C ILE A 43 2.07 -10.06 1.92
N LYS A 44 1.32 -11.15 2.15
CA LYS A 44 0.82 -12.04 1.09
C LYS A 44 -0.67 -11.81 0.83
N GLN A 45 -1.14 -12.23 -0.35
CA GLN A 45 -2.54 -12.17 -0.73
C GLN A 45 -3.46 -12.91 0.27
N GLU A 46 -3.06 -14.11 0.70
CA GLU A 46 -3.82 -14.90 1.69
C GLU A 46 -4.01 -14.17 3.02
N GLU A 47 -2.96 -13.50 3.49
CA GLU A 47 -2.95 -12.74 4.73
C GLU A 47 -3.87 -11.52 4.64
N LEU A 48 -3.85 -10.83 3.50
CA LEU A 48 -4.75 -9.72 3.20
C LEU A 48 -6.21 -10.17 3.17
N CYS A 49 -6.51 -11.34 2.58
CA CYS A 49 -7.86 -11.92 2.58
C CYS A 49 -8.35 -12.24 4.00
N ILE A 50 -7.47 -12.76 4.86
CA ILE A 50 -7.80 -13.06 6.26
C ILE A 50 -8.19 -11.79 7.02
N LEU A 51 -7.41 -10.71 6.87
CA LEU A 51 -7.73 -9.41 7.48
C LEU A 51 -9.04 -8.85 6.91
N GLY A 52 -9.22 -8.95 5.60
CA GLY A 52 -10.42 -8.48 4.92
C GLY A 52 -11.71 -9.22 5.34
N GLY A 53 -11.60 -10.46 5.78
CA GLY A 53 -12.74 -11.23 6.28
C GLY A 53 -13.24 -10.84 7.68
N MET A 54 -12.54 -9.93 8.38
CA MET A 54 -12.91 -9.56 9.74
C MET A 54 -14.10 -8.59 9.75
N PRO A 55 -15.22 -8.93 10.42
CA PRO A 55 -16.49 -8.24 10.25
C PRO A 55 -16.59 -6.89 10.95
N SER A 56 -15.71 -6.59 11.92
CA SER A 56 -15.82 -5.39 12.76
C SER A 56 -14.72 -4.36 12.51
N LEU A 57 -13.77 -4.61 11.60
CA LEU A 57 -12.64 -3.71 11.37
C LEU A 57 -13.12 -2.37 10.79
N LEU A 58 -12.86 -1.29 11.52
CA LEU A 58 -13.14 0.09 11.14
C LEU A 58 -11.86 0.82 10.72
N TYR A 59 -10.71 0.45 11.30
CA TYR A 59 -9.40 1.03 11.02
C TYR A 59 -8.35 -0.07 10.88
N VAL A 60 -7.53 0.03 9.83
CA VAL A 60 -6.36 -0.83 9.63
C VAL A 60 -5.15 0.01 9.28
N SER A 61 -4.05 -0.20 10.00
CA SER A 61 -2.70 0.26 9.63
C SER A 61 -1.79 -0.94 9.43
N LEU A 62 -1.45 -1.24 8.19
CA LEU A 62 -0.59 -2.34 7.80
C LEU A 62 0.76 -1.80 7.32
N ILE A 63 1.83 -2.26 7.96
CA ILE A 63 3.20 -1.89 7.61
C ILE A 63 3.93 -3.14 7.12
N SER A 64 4.35 -3.14 5.85
CA SER A 64 5.18 -4.17 5.24
C SER A 64 6.63 -3.70 5.16
N SER A 65 7.58 -4.53 5.60
CA SER A 65 9.00 -4.21 5.52
C SER A 65 9.57 -4.45 4.11
N GLU A 66 8.99 -5.39 3.38
CA GLU A 66 9.33 -5.73 2.00
C GLU A 66 8.16 -5.46 1.06
N ALA A 67 8.45 -5.37 -0.23
CA ALA A 67 7.43 -5.19 -1.25
C ALA A 67 6.63 -6.48 -1.38
N PRO A 68 5.31 -6.39 -1.63
CA PRO A 68 4.55 -7.55 -2.04
C PRO A 68 5.25 -8.22 -3.24
N GLY A 69 5.41 -9.54 -3.18
CA GLY A 69 6.11 -10.27 -4.25
C GLY A 69 5.32 -10.31 -5.55
N ASP A 70 4.03 -10.04 -5.47
CA ASP A 70 3.07 -10.05 -6.58
C ASP A 70 2.02 -8.95 -6.35
N ARG A 71 1.09 -8.82 -7.30
CA ARG A 71 -0.08 -7.93 -7.21
C ARG A 71 -0.95 -8.28 -5.99
N LEU A 72 -1.27 -7.27 -5.19
CA LEU A 72 -2.27 -7.35 -4.12
C LEU A 72 -3.66 -7.04 -4.67
N THR A 73 -4.63 -7.91 -4.38
CA THR A 73 -6.02 -7.72 -4.79
C THR A 73 -6.94 -7.65 -3.58
N ILE A 74 -7.64 -6.53 -3.39
CA ILE A 74 -8.74 -6.47 -2.44
C ILE A 74 -9.99 -6.95 -3.17
N GLY A 75 -10.36 -8.21 -2.93
CA GLY A 75 -11.52 -8.83 -3.55
C GLY A 75 -12.85 -8.27 -3.07
N ARG A 76 -13.92 -8.63 -3.78
CA ARG A 76 -15.31 -8.36 -3.41
C ARG A 76 -15.59 -8.70 -1.94
N GLN A 77 -16.27 -7.81 -1.22
CA GLN A 77 -16.70 -7.99 0.18
C GLN A 77 -15.57 -8.21 1.19
N LEU A 78 -14.32 -7.87 0.85
CA LEU A 78 -13.27 -7.71 1.85
C LEU A 78 -13.37 -6.34 2.50
N PHE A 79 -13.09 -6.29 3.80
CA PHE A 79 -13.06 -5.09 4.63
C PHE A 79 -14.39 -4.31 4.63
N CYS A 80 -15.51 -5.04 4.77
CA CYS A 80 -16.87 -4.50 4.64
C CYS A 80 -17.19 -3.28 5.52
N CYS A 81 -16.61 -3.20 6.72
CA CYS A 81 -16.88 -2.11 7.67
C CYS A 81 -15.75 -1.07 7.76
N LEU A 82 -14.69 -1.23 6.96
CA LEU A 82 -13.49 -0.41 7.06
C LEU A 82 -13.78 1.02 6.62
N LYS A 83 -13.40 1.98 7.46
CA LYS A 83 -13.56 3.42 7.21
C LYS A 83 -12.23 4.08 6.85
N GLU A 84 -11.15 3.60 7.44
CA GLU A 84 -9.80 4.11 7.24
C GLU A 84 -8.83 2.97 7.01
N PHE A 85 -8.06 3.08 5.93
CA PHE A 85 -7.00 2.13 5.60
C PHE A 85 -5.69 2.87 5.43
N VAL A 86 -4.65 2.37 6.10
CA VAL A 86 -3.29 2.83 5.95
C VAL A 86 -2.41 1.65 5.55
N PHE A 87 -1.83 1.73 4.36
CA PHE A 87 -0.90 0.72 3.86
C PHE A 87 0.47 1.35 3.63
N ARG A 88 1.49 0.83 4.30
CA ARG A 88 2.87 1.28 4.17
C ARG A 88 3.73 0.13 3.72
N THR A 89 4.53 0.31 2.68
CA THR A 89 5.55 -0.66 2.28
C THR A 89 6.91 0.03 2.19
N LYS A 90 7.93 -0.58 2.81
CA LYS A 90 9.33 -0.15 2.68
C LYS A 90 10.07 -0.86 1.55
N GLY A 91 9.41 -1.79 0.87
CA GLY A 91 9.99 -2.52 -0.23
C GLY A 91 10.24 -1.68 -1.47
N ILE A 92 11.23 -2.13 -2.24
CA ILE A 92 11.64 -1.58 -3.53
C ILE A 92 11.08 -2.43 -4.68
N GLY A 93 11.18 -1.93 -5.91
CA GLY A 93 10.79 -2.68 -7.12
C GLY A 93 9.34 -2.51 -7.56
N GLY A 94 8.63 -1.55 -6.97
CA GLY A 94 7.27 -1.20 -7.37
C GLY A 94 6.16 -1.73 -6.46
N LEU A 95 4.92 -1.39 -6.81
CA LEU A 95 3.73 -1.78 -6.06
C LEU A 95 2.52 -1.91 -6.99
N ARG A 96 1.84 -3.05 -6.92
CA ARG A 96 0.60 -3.31 -7.65
C ARG A 96 -0.52 -3.63 -6.66
N MET A 97 -1.53 -2.77 -6.60
CA MET A 97 -2.67 -2.90 -5.69
C MET A 97 -3.98 -2.56 -6.40
N VAL A 98 -4.88 -3.54 -6.47
CA VAL A 98 -6.14 -3.47 -7.20
C VAL A 98 -7.30 -3.78 -6.27
N CYS A 99 -8.33 -2.94 -6.30
CA CYS A 99 -9.57 -3.13 -5.55
C CYS A 99 -10.70 -3.50 -6.50
N GLU A 100 -11.30 -4.67 -6.28
CA GLU A 100 -12.45 -5.11 -7.06
C GLU A 100 -13.72 -4.34 -6.71
N ARG A 101 -14.75 -4.48 -7.55
CA ARG A 101 -16.08 -3.94 -7.26
C ARG A 101 -16.61 -4.50 -5.93
N GLU A 102 -17.12 -3.61 -5.09
CA GLU A 102 -17.63 -3.93 -3.74
C GLU A 102 -16.54 -4.32 -2.72
N ALA A 103 -15.26 -4.10 -3.03
CA ALA A 103 -14.23 -4.03 -2.01
C ALA A 103 -14.43 -2.78 -1.14
N MET A 104 -14.18 -2.90 0.17
CA MET A 104 -14.09 -1.77 1.10
C MET A 104 -15.25 -0.74 0.93
N PRO A 105 -16.52 -1.18 0.95
CA PRO A 105 -17.66 -0.36 0.55
C PRO A 105 -17.88 0.87 1.45
N MET A 106 -17.33 0.89 2.66
CA MET A 106 -17.47 1.98 3.63
C MET A 106 -16.20 2.85 3.78
N LEU A 107 -15.16 2.60 2.97
CA LEU A 107 -13.87 3.25 3.12
C LEU A 107 -13.94 4.71 2.69
N LYS A 108 -13.64 5.61 3.62
CA LYS A 108 -13.64 7.06 3.40
C LYS A 108 -12.25 7.62 3.16
N SER A 109 -11.26 7.10 3.87
CA SER A 109 -9.87 7.57 3.79
C SER A 109 -8.92 6.42 3.51
N PHE A 110 -8.10 6.60 2.47
CA PHE A 110 -7.04 5.67 2.13
C PHE A 110 -5.69 6.40 2.10
N ASN A 111 -4.78 5.99 2.98
CA ASN A 111 -3.38 6.42 2.96
C ASN A 111 -2.48 5.29 2.45
N LEU A 112 -1.69 5.58 1.41
CA LEU A 112 -0.77 4.66 0.78
C LEU A 112 0.64 5.25 0.77
N GLU A 113 1.59 4.54 1.37
CA GLU A 113 3.00 4.96 1.43
C GLU A 113 3.90 3.87 0.83
N PHE A 114 4.77 4.21 -0.13
CA PHE A 114 5.67 3.26 -0.78
C PHE A 114 6.96 3.89 -1.30
N ASN A 115 7.98 3.06 -1.55
CA ASN A 115 9.24 3.46 -2.16
C ASN A 115 9.18 3.34 -3.69
N ALA A 116 9.69 4.35 -4.40
CA ALA A 116 9.76 4.37 -5.85
C ALA A 116 11.06 3.76 -6.41
N GLU A 117 12.01 3.40 -5.54
CA GLU A 117 13.29 2.79 -5.92
C GLU A 117 13.09 1.53 -6.77
N GLU A 118 13.89 1.44 -7.85
CA GLU A 118 13.87 0.30 -8.76
C GLU A 118 14.52 -0.94 -8.13
N SER A 119 14.18 -2.12 -8.67
CA SER A 119 14.83 -3.39 -8.32
C SER A 119 15.13 -4.18 -9.58
N GLU A 120 15.96 -5.22 -9.50
CA GLU A 120 16.28 -6.08 -10.65
C GLU A 120 15.04 -6.74 -11.27
N SER A 121 13.99 -6.98 -10.49
CA SER A 121 12.74 -7.63 -10.92
C SER A 121 11.58 -6.66 -11.14
N ASP A 122 11.87 -5.39 -11.45
CA ASP A 122 10.91 -4.27 -11.44
C ASP A 122 9.47 -4.63 -11.88
N MET A 123 8.54 -4.55 -10.94
CA MET A 123 7.13 -4.90 -11.16
C MET A 123 6.28 -3.72 -11.66
N GLY A 124 6.84 -2.51 -11.72
CA GLY A 124 6.07 -1.33 -12.13
C GLY A 124 5.12 -0.81 -11.05
N PHE A 125 4.16 0.04 -11.45
CA PHE A 125 3.10 0.54 -10.58
C PHE A 125 1.74 0.29 -11.23
N GLU A 126 0.82 -0.32 -10.50
CA GLU A 126 -0.55 -0.59 -10.95
C GLU A 126 -1.50 -0.30 -9.79
N PHE A 127 -2.40 0.66 -9.97
CA PHE A 127 -3.36 1.05 -8.95
C PHE A 127 -4.77 1.10 -9.55
N SER A 128 -5.70 0.42 -8.89
CA SER A 128 -7.12 0.44 -9.26
C SER A 128 -7.96 0.64 -8.02
N PHE A 129 -8.40 1.88 -7.82
CA PHE A 129 -9.17 2.37 -6.68
C PHE A 129 -10.53 2.94 -7.11
N GLU A 130 -10.82 2.99 -8.41
CA GLU A 130 -12.05 3.53 -9.00
C GLU A 130 -13.34 2.84 -8.54
N HIS A 131 -13.21 1.65 -7.97
CA HIS A 131 -14.33 0.85 -7.46
C HIS A 131 -14.66 1.10 -5.98
N LEU A 132 -13.88 1.95 -5.28
CA LEU A 132 -14.08 2.28 -3.87
C LEU A 132 -15.20 3.32 -3.69
N ALA A 133 -16.44 2.85 -3.70
CA ALA A 133 -17.64 3.68 -3.82
C ALA A 133 -17.77 4.84 -2.83
N SER A 134 -17.24 4.69 -1.60
CA SER A 134 -17.35 5.69 -0.52
C SER A 134 -16.08 6.52 -0.31
N LEU A 135 -15.08 6.39 -1.18
CA LEU A 135 -13.77 7.03 -0.99
C LEU A 135 -13.89 8.55 -1.12
N GLU A 136 -13.52 9.26 -0.06
CA GLU A 136 -13.55 10.72 0.03
C GLU A 136 -12.13 11.32 -0.06
N GLN A 137 -11.13 10.62 0.49
CA GLN A 137 -9.75 11.08 0.55
C GLN A 137 -8.77 9.96 0.17
N LEU A 138 -7.86 10.30 -0.75
CA LEU A 138 -6.73 9.46 -1.16
C LEU A 138 -5.42 10.23 -0.91
N SER A 139 -4.67 9.77 0.08
CA SER A 139 -3.36 10.35 0.45
C SER A 139 -2.25 9.39 0.05
N ILE A 140 -1.27 9.89 -0.69
CA ILE A 140 -0.16 9.11 -1.22
C ILE A 140 1.15 9.76 -0.80
N ASP A 141 2.03 8.98 -0.18
CA ASP A 141 3.39 9.37 0.15
C ASP A 141 4.37 8.49 -0.64
N ILE A 142 5.14 9.11 -1.54
CA ILE A 142 6.12 8.45 -2.40
C ILE A 142 7.51 8.78 -1.88
N TYR A 143 8.28 7.77 -1.49
CA TYR A 143 9.69 7.93 -1.15
C TYR A 143 10.53 7.79 -2.42
N CYS A 144 11.33 8.81 -2.71
CA CYS A 144 12.06 8.97 -3.97
C CYS A 144 13.55 8.63 -3.86
N TYR A 145 14.04 8.28 -2.67
CA TYR A 145 15.43 7.84 -2.47
C TYR A 145 15.80 6.72 -3.45
N GLY A 146 16.88 6.88 -4.21
CA GLY A 146 17.36 5.86 -5.15
C GLY A 146 16.48 5.66 -6.39
N ALA A 147 15.37 6.38 -6.51
CA ALA A 147 14.49 6.32 -7.67
C ALA A 147 14.92 7.29 -8.76
N THR A 148 14.65 6.93 -10.02
CA THR A 148 14.77 7.84 -11.15
C THR A 148 13.56 8.79 -11.22
N ARG A 149 13.73 9.93 -11.90
CA ARG A 149 12.62 10.89 -12.08
C ARG A 149 11.49 10.28 -12.88
N SER A 150 11.81 9.61 -13.98
CA SER A 150 10.81 8.92 -14.80
C SER A 150 10.01 7.89 -14.00
N ARG A 151 10.65 7.16 -13.07
CA ARG A 151 9.99 6.17 -12.20
C ARG A 151 9.01 6.80 -11.23
N VAL A 152 9.39 7.92 -10.60
CA VAL A 152 8.48 8.68 -9.71
C VAL A 152 7.30 9.25 -10.49
N GLU A 153 7.54 9.80 -11.69
CA GLU A 153 6.49 10.32 -12.56
C GLU A 153 5.52 9.21 -13.02
N ALA A 154 6.02 8.00 -13.31
CA ALA A 154 5.19 6.84 -13.63
C ALA A 154 4.30 6.43 -12.44
N ALA A 155 4.82 6.44 -11.21
CA ALA A 155 4.04 6.17 -10.00
C ALA A 155 2.89 7.17 -9.82
N GLU A 156 3.20 8.46 -9.96
CA GLU A 156 2.19 9.51 -9.87
C GLU A 156 1.15 9.41 -10.98
N ALA A 157 1.57 9.12 -12.21
CA ALA A 157 0.66 8.97 -13.33
C ALA A 157 -0.34 7.83 -13.09
N ALA A 158 0.11 6.69 -12.56
CA ALA A 158 -0.76 5.57 -12.20
C ALA A 158 -1.80 5.97 -11.14
N ILE A 159 -1.38 6.66 -10.08
CA ILE A 159 -2.27 7.18 -9.02
C ILE A 159 -3.26 8.22 -9.56
N LYS A 160 -2.77 9.20 -10.32
CA LYS A 160 -3.60 10.27 -10.89
C LYS A 160 -4.63 9.67 -11.84
N ASN A 161 -4.26 8.67 -12.62
CA ASN A 161 -5.18 7.99 -13.54
C ASN A 161 -6.36 7.37 -12.79
N THR A 162 -6.12 6.55 -11.76
CA THR A 162 -7.21 5.92 -11.00
C THR A 162 -8.08 6.95 -10.27
N ALA A 163 -7.48 8.01 -9.71
CA ALA A 163 -8.24 9.09 -9.06
C ALA A 163 -9.11 9.88 -10.07
N ASN A 164 -8.62 10.10 -11.29
CA ASN A 164 -9.33 10.86 -12.33
C ASN A 164 -10.56 10.14 -12.87
N ILE A 165 -10.48 8.81 -13.00
CA ILE A 165 -11.59 7.97 -13.48
C ILE A 165 -12.57 7.59 -12.34
N HIS A 166 -12.23 7.88 -11.09
CA HIS A 166 -13.06 7.54 -9.92
C HIS A 166 -14.39 8.32 -9.94
N PRO A 167 -15.55 7.65 -9.89
CA PRO A 167 -16.87 8.31 -9.97
C PRO A 167 -17.10 9.36 -8.87
N GLY A 168 -16.64 9.06 -7.64
CA GLY A 168 -16.76 9.95 -6.48
C GLY A 168 -15.76 11.11 -6.42
N ARG A 169 -14.78 11.19 -7.34
CA ARG A 169 -13.71 12.22 -7.37
C ARG A 169 -13.10 12.51 -5.99
N PRO A 170 -12.40 11.53 -5.37
CA PRO A 170 -11.80 11.70 -4.06
C PRO A 170 -10.78 12.85 -4.08
N THR A 171 -10.60 13.49 -2.93
CA THR A 171 -9.53 14.47 -2.75
C THR A 171 -8.20 13.73 -2.80
N LEU A 172 -7.42 13.97 -3.86
CA LEU A 172 -6.10 13.39 -4.04
C LEU A 172 -5.02 14.31 -3.47
N GLN A 173 -4.19 13.77 -2.58
CA GLN A 173 -2.98 14.42 -2.11
C GLN A 173 -1.79 13.49 -2.39
N ILE A 174 -0.81 13.98 -3.14
CA ILE A 174 0.46 13.28 -3.36
C ILE A 174 1.56 14.11 -2.72
N LYS A 175 2.43 13.44 -1.96
CA LYS A 175 3.66 14.01 -1.41
C LYS A 175 4.85 13.16 -1.83
N ARG A 176 5.95 13.83 -2.15
CA ARG A 176 7.24 13.21 -2.41
C ARG A 176 8.15 13.43 -1.21
N TRP A 177 8.97 12.44 -0.93
CA TRP A 177 9.93 12.46 0.17
C TRP A 177 11.31 12.07 -0.34
N SER A 178 12.36 12.71 0.17
CA SER A 178 13.76 12.43 -0.23
C SER A 178 14.05 12.63 -1.71
N GLU A 179 13.47 13.66 -2.33
CA GLU A 179 13.69 14.02 -3.75
C GLU A 179 15.15 14.39 -4.03
N ASP A 180 15.85 14.94 -3.04
CA ASP A 180 17.27 15.27 -3.08
C ASP A 180 18.19 14.04 -3.19
N LEU A 181 17.65 12.85 -2.95
CA LEU A 181 18.36 11.57 -3.00
C LEU A 181 17.95 10.70 -4.20
N MET A 182 17.30 11.31 -5.21
CA MET A 182 16.98 10.66 -6.48
C MET A 182 18.24 10.45 -7.32
N VAL A 183 18.18 9.46 -8.22
CA VAL A 183 19.24 9.19 -9.19
C VAL A 183 18.83 9.67 -10.57
N GLU A 184 19.81 10.07 -11.37
CA GLU A 184 19.58 10.47 -12.77
C GLU A 184 19.07 9.30 -13.61
N ASP A 185 18.18 9.61 -14.55
CA ASP A 185 17.73 8.66 -15.56
C ASP A 185 18.94 8.17 -16.40
N LYS A 186 19.02 6.85 -16.67
CA LYS A 186 20.15 6.24 -17.40
C LYS A 186 20.35 6.86 -18.79
N ASP A 187 19.28 7.32 -19.42
CA ASP A 187 19.30 7.94 -20.76
C ASP A 187 20.01 9.31 -20.76
N GLU A 188 19.97 10.05 -19.65
CA GLU A 188 20.67 11.34 -19.52
C GLU A 188 22.19 11.14 -19.44
N LYS A 189 22.63 10.07 -18.77
CA LYS A 189 24.05 9.70 -18.68
C LYS A 189 24.64 9.27 -20.02
N GLU A 190 23.90 8.48 -20.80
CA GLU A 190 24.35 8.11 -22.16
C GLU A 190 24.43 9.32 -23.09
N THR A 191 23.50 10.26 -22.97
CA THR A 191 23.48 11.48 -23.80
C THR A 191 24.66 12.39 -23.46
N TRP A 192 24.98 12.56 -22.17
CA TRP A 192 26.19 13.26 -21.72
C TRP A 192 27.49 12.60 -22.18
N LEU A 193 27.58 11.26 -22.12
CA LEU A 193 28.75 10.53 -22.59
C LEU A 193 28.93 10.66 -24.11
N LYS A 194 27.84 10.55 -24.88
CA LYS A 194 27.86 10.76 -26.34
C LYS A 194 28.31 12.17 -26.69
N ASP A 195 27.75 13.19 -26.04
CA ASP A 195 28.12 14.60 -26.26
C ASP A 195 29.56 14.92 -25.83
N TYR A 196 30.06 14.31 -24.75
CA TYR A 196 31.45 14.46 -24.31
C TYR A 196 32.42 13.82 -25.31
N THR A 197 32.14 12.59 -25.77
CA THR A 197 32.98 11.90 -26.76
C THR A 197 32.93 12.54 -28.16
N ALA A 198 31.87 13.26 -28.51
CA ALA A 198 31.78 14.02 -29.76
C ALA A 198 32.57 15.33 -29.74
N ARG A 199 33.05 15.77 -28.57
CA ARG A 199 33.80 17.02 -28.37
C ARG A 199 35.32 16.82 -28.18
N VAL A 200 35.80 15.58 -28.19
CA VAL A 200 37.22 15.18 -28.10
C VAL A 200 37.66 14.63 -29.46
#